data_AF-A0A3R7QF03-F1
#
_entry.id   AF-A0A3R7QF03-F1
#
_cell.length_a   1.000
_cell.length_b   1.000
_cell.length_c   1.000
_cell.angle_alpha   90.00
_cell.angle_beta   90.00
_cell.angle_gamma   90.00
#
_symmetry.space_group_name_H-M   'P 1'
#
loop_
_entity.id
_entity.type
_entity.pdbx_description
1 polymer ?
#
loop_
_entity_poly.entity_id
_entity_poly.type
_entity_poly.pdbx_seq_one_letter_code
_entity_poly.pdbx_strand_id
1 'polypeptide(L)'
;MNPSLLDIIIVLTMLVSGVLALTQGFIKEILSLVGWLISFITVILLMPQAGEYLRPFIESEALSDLITISVIFILTLLTWRLFSLLLGRLFKLNSIGYIDRALGFLFGVLRIYILASLIFGIFVQSLEINKRPLYVKSSLIIPMIENSNNFFINIFPELKNFNYQSYNIDNEDLLSEENEDIKFE
;
A
#
# COMPACT_ATOMS: atom_id res chain seq x y z
N MET A 1 23.41 -3.48 16.65
CA MET A 1 22.69 -2.81 15.56
C MET A 1 21.51 -2.10 16.21
N ASN A 2 21.52 -0.77 16.24
CA ASN A 2 20.46 -0.01 16.91
C ASN A 2 19.29 0.17 15.93
N PRO A 3 18.03 0.00 16.37
CA PRO A 3 16.88 0.20 15.49
C PRO A 3 16.85 1.64 15.00
N SER A 4 16.65 1.84 13.70
CA SER A 4 16.48 3.17 13.13
C SER A 4 15.15 3.77 13.60
N LEU A 5 15.04 5.11 13.55
CA LEU A 5 13.79 5.79 13.89
C LEU A 5 12.63 5.31 13.00
N LEU A 6 12.92 4.99 11.73
CA LEU A 6 11.96 4.39 10.80
C LEU A 6 11.47 3.03 11.31
N ASP A 7 12.37 2.17 11.79
CA ASP A 7 11.99 0.85 12.32
C ASP A 7 11.03 1.00 13.51
N ILE A 8 11.34 1.95 14.41
CA ILE A 8 10.51 2.21 15.59
C ILE A 8 9.12 2.67 15.16
N ILE A 9 9.00 3.57 14.19
CA ILE A 9 7.71 4.04 13.68
C ILE A 9 6.92 2.88 13.05
N ILE A 10 7.56 2.06 12.22
CA ILE A 10 6.91 0.94 11.54
C ILE A 10 6.42 -0.09 12.56
N VAL A 11 7.26 -0.51 13.51
CA VAL A 11 6.85 -1.47 14.55
C VAL A 11 5.74 -0.89 15.42
N LEU A 12 5.85 0.37 15.83
CA LEU A 12 4.84 1.01 16.65
C LEU A 12 3.48 1.08 15.92
N THR A 13 3.47 1.46 14.65
CA THR A 13 2.25 1.52 13.85
C THR A 13 1.66 0.13 13.60
N MET A 14 2.49 -0.89 13.36
CA MET A 14 2.06 -2.30 13.29
C MET A 14 1.41 -2.75 14.60
N LEU A 15 2.02 -2.46 15.74
CA LEU A 15 1.49 -2.83 17.05
C LEU A 15 0.17 -2.12 17.34
N VAL A 16 0.08 -0.81 17.08
CA VAL A 16 -1.17 -0.05 17.26
C VAL A 16 -2.27 -0.61 16.36
N SER A 17 -1.97 -0.85 15.08
CA SER A 17 -2.93 -1.46 14.15
C SER A 17 -3.36 -2.85 14.60
N GLY A 18 -2.43 -3.70 15.02
CA GLY A 18 -2.70 -5.02 15.56
C GLY A 18 -3.59 -4.98 16.80
N VAL A 19 -3.29 -4.11 17.77
CA VAL A 19 -4.11 -3.94 18.99
C VAL A 19 -5.50 -3.43 18.65
N LEU A 20 -5.63 -2.47 17.74
CA LEU A 20 -6.94 -2.00 17.27
C LEU A 20 -7.73 -3.13 16.59
N ALA A 21 -7.09 -3.93 15.75
CA ALA A 21 -7.72 -5.07 15.07
C ALA A 21 -8.06 -6.22 16.04
N LEU A 22 -7.28 -6.43 17.09
CA LEU A 22 -7.58 -7.36 18.19
C LEU A 22 -8.92 -7.01 18.87
N THR A 23 -9.24 -5.72 19.01
CA THR A 23 -10.53 -5.29 19.60
C THR A 23 -11.70 -5.44 18.64
N GLN A 24 -11.45 -5.33 17.33
CA GLN A 24 -12.48 -5.35 16.30
C GLN A 24 -12.83 -6.78 15.87
N GLY A 25 -11.85 -7.69 15.85
CA GLY A 25 -11.98 -9.05 15.35
C GLY A 25 -11.66 -9.17 13.86
N PHE A 26 -11.21 -10.35 13.43
CA PHE A 26 -10.78 -10.63 12.06
C PHE A 26 -11.88 -10.39 11.03
N ILE A 27 -13.12 -10.83 11.31
CA ILE A 27 -14.26 -10.66 10.40
C ILE A 27 -14.50 -9.18 10.09
N LYS A 28 -14.46 -8.31 11.10
CA LYS A 28 -14.67 -6.87 10.89
C LYS A 28 -13.55 -6.24 10.08
N GLU A 29 -12.32 -6.72 10.26
CA GLU A 29 -11.16 -6.22 9.52
C GLU A 29 -11.25 -6.62 8.04
N ILE A 30 -11.69 -7.85 7.72
CA ILE A 30 -11.98 -8.24 6.32
C ILE A 30 -13.10 -7.36 5.75
N LEU A 31 -14.22 -7.20 6.46
CA LEU A 31 -15.32 -6.36 6.00
C LEU A 31 -14.85 -4.94 5.74
N SER A 32 -13.94 -4.40 6.56
CA SER A 32 -13.32 -3.09 6.33
C SER A 32 -12.58 -3.04 5.00
N LEU A 33 -11.69 -4.02 4.72
CA LEU A 33 -10.97 -4.07 3.44
C LEU A 33 -11.90 -4.21 2.24
N VAL A 34 -12.93 -5.06 2.34
CA VAL A 34 -13.93 -5.20 1.27
C VAL A 34 -14.62 -3.87 1.00
N GLY A 35 -14.89 -3.08 2.04
CA GLY A 35 -15.43 -1.72 1.90
C GLY A 35 -14.53 -0.78 1.11
N TRP A 36 -13.22 -0.81 1.37
CA TRP A 36 -12.24 -0.05 0.59
C TRP A 36 -12.24 -0.49 -0.88
N LEU A 37 -12.21 -1.80 -1.15
CA LEU A 37 -12.24 -2.34 -2.52
C LEU A 37 -13.52 -1.92 -3.26
N ILE A 38 -14.69 -2.08 -2.63
CA ILE A 38 -15.97 -1.66 -3.21
C ILE A 38 -15.95 -0.16 -3.50
N SER A 39 -15.40 0.65 -2.60
CA SER A 39 -15.34 2.11 -2.78
C SER A 39 -14.48 2.50 -3.97
N PHE A 40 -13.33 1.85 -4.18
CA PHE A 40 -12.50 2.08 -5.38
C PHE A 40 -13.23 1.67 -6.66
N ILE A 41 -13.88 0.50 -6.67
CA ILE A 41 -14.66 0.03 -7.82
C ILE A 41 -15.80 1.01 -8.12
N THR A 42 -16.53 1.45 -7.10
CA THR A 42 -17.64 2.40 -7.25
C THR A 42 -17.17 3.74 -7.79
N VAL A 43 -16.01 4.26 -7.36
CA VAL A 43 -15.39 5.45 -7.96
C VAL A 43 -15.16 5.24 -9.45
N ILE A 44 -14.51 4.14 -9.84
CA ILE A 44 -14.21 3.87 -11.27
C ILE A 44 -15.49 3.83 -12.12
N LEU A 45 -16.57 3.27 -11.58
CA LEU A 45 -17.85 3.15 -12.28
C LEU A 45 -18.63 4.47 -12.36
N LEU A 46 -18.62 5.28 -11.30
CA LEU A 46 -19.43 6.49 -11.20
C LEU A 46 -18.69 7.75 -11.66
N MET A 47 -17.35 7.75 -11.67
CA MET A 47 -16.54 8.91 -12.04
C MET A 47 -16.91 9.52 -13.40
N PRO A 48 -17.14 8.75 -14.48
CA PRO A 48 -17.50 9.32 -15.78
C PRO A 48 -18.80 10.13 -15.76
N GLN A 49 -19.79 9.68 -14.96
CA GLN A 49 -21.08 10.36 -14.86
C GLN A 49 -21.03 11.50 -13.84
N ALA A 50 -20.43 11.25 -12.68
CA ALA A 50 -20.38 12.19 -11.57
C ALA A 50 -19.47 13.39 -11.84
N GLY A 51 -18.36 13.19 -12.57
CA GLY A 51 -17.39 14.23 -12.89
C GLY A 51 -17.98 15.35 -13.75
N GLU A 52 -18.90 15.03 -14.66
CA GLU A 52 -19.57 16.02 -15.52
C GLU A 52 -20.41 17.02 -14.73
N TYR A 53 -20.95 16.63 -13.58
CA TYR A 53 -21.76 17.53 -12.75
C TYR A 53 -20.93 18.56 -11.98
N LEU A 54 -19.69 18.25 -11.62
CA LEU A 54 -18.82 19.15 -10.84
C LEU A 54 -17.93 20.04 -11.70
N ARG A 55 -17.59 19.61 -12.92
CA ARG A 55 -16.78 20.36 -13.90
C ARG A 55 -17.26 21.80 -14.14
N PRO A 56 -18.57 22.11 -14.18
CA PRO A 56 -19.04 23.49 -14.38
C PRO A 56 -18.79 24.42 -13.18
N PHE A 57 -18.55 23.88 -11.98
CA PHE A 57 -18.44 24.68 -10.74
C PHE A 57 -16.99 24.93 -10.30
N ILE A 58 -16.01 24.25 -10.88
CA ILE A 58 -14.61 24.28 -10.45
C ILE A 58 -13.72 24.49 -11.67
N GLU A 59 -12.93 25.55 -11.65
CA GLU A 59 -12.06 25.93 -12.78
C GLU A 59 -10.92 24.94 -13.02
N SER A 60 -10.38 24.34 -11.96
CA SER A 60 -9.31 23.34 -12.06
C SER A 60 -9.89 21.94 -12.24
N GLU A 61 -9.64 21.34 -13.40
CA GLU A 61 -10.06 19.96 -13.71
C GLU A 61 -9.53 18.96 -12.67
N ALA A 62 -8.25 19.06 -12.30
CA ALA A 62 -7.64 18.20 -11.28
C ALA A 62 -8.32 18.33 -9.91
N LEU A 63 -8.71 19.56 -9.51
CA LEU A 63 -9.42 19.79 -8.25
C LEU A 63 -10.85 19.26 -8.30
N SER A 64 -11.55 19.47 -9.42
CA SER A 64 -12.89 18.91 -9.67
C SER A 64 -12.90 17.40 -9.57
N ASP A 65 -11.93 16.75 -10.23
CA ASP A 65 -11.83 15.30 -10.23
C ASP A 65 -11.52 14.77 -8.83
N LEU A 66 -10.58 15.41 -8.12
CA LEU A 66 -10.24 15.03 -6.74
C LEU A 66 -11.44 15.13 -5.80
N ILE A 67 -12.24 16.20 -5.90
CA ILE A 67 -13.43 16.39 -5.08
C ILE A 67 -14.48 15.33 -5.43
N THR A 68 -14.72 15.08 -6.72
CA THR A 68 -15.69 14.08 -7.18
C THR A 68 -15.33 12.69 -6.66
N ILE A 69 -14.08 12.27 -6.83
CA ILE A 69 -13.56 11.00 -6.31
C ILE A 69 -13.77 10.92 -4.80
N SER A 70 -13.39 11.97 -4.07
CA SER A 70 -13.49 12.00 -2.61
C SER A 70 -14.93 11.86 -2.14
N VAL A 71 -15.88 12.57 -2.77
CA VAL A 71 -17.31 12.51 -2.43
C VAL A 71 -17.87 11.11 -2.65
N ILE A 72 -17.65 10.52 -3.83
CA ILE A 72 -18.14 9.17 -4.14
C ILE A 72 -17.53 8.14 -3.18
N PHE A 73 -16.23 8.24 -2.95
CA PHE A 73 -15.50 7.31 -2.09
C PHE A 73 -16.03 7.35 -0.65
N ILE A 74 -16.18 8.54 -0.07
CA ILE A 74 -16.69 8.73 1.29
C ILE A 74 -18.14 8.26 1.42
N LEU A 75 -19.01 8.60 0.46
CA LEU A 75 -20.41 8.15 0.48
C LEU A 75 -20.52 6.63 0.38
N THR A 76 -19.69 5.99 -0.44
CA THR A 76 -19.66 4.53 -0.58
C THR A 76 -19.16 3.87 0.70
N LEU A 77 -18.08 4.38 1.30
CA LEU A 77 -17.58 3.88 2.59
C LEU A 77 -18.61 4.05 3.71
N LEU A 78 -19.33 5.16 3.74
CA LEU A 78 -20.37 5.39 4.74
C LEU A 78 -21.52 4.39 4.57
N THR A 79 -21.97 4.19 3.33
CA THR A 79 -23.02 3.21 3.00
C THR A 79 -22.58 1.79 3.35
N TRP A 80 -21.35 1.42 2.98
CA TRP A 80 -20.76 0.13 3.33
C TRP A 80 -20.64 -0.05 4.84
N ARG A 81 -20.27 0.98 5.59
CA ARG A 81 -20.17 0.93 7.05
C ARG A 81 -21.53 0.65 7.68
N LEU A 82 -22.61 1.22 7.16
CA LEU A 82 -23.97 0.88 7.62
C LEU A 82 -24.30 -0.59 7.33
N PHE A 83 -23.94 -1.06 6.14
CA PHE A 83 -24.15 -2.45 5.74
C PHE A 83 -23.34 -3.45 6.59
N SER A 84 -22.08 -3.14 6.88
CA SER A 84 -21.19 -3.99 7.68
C SER A 84 -21.66 -4.12 9.13
N LEU A 85 -22.30 -3.09 9.69
CA LEU A 85 -22.95 -3.16 11.01
C LEU A 85 -24.11 -4.16 11.02
N LEU A 86 -24.87 -4.28 9.93
CA LEU A 86 -25.95 -5.26 9.79
C LEU A 86 -25.38 -6.69 9.71
N LEU A 87 -24.37 -6.88 8.86
CA LEU A 87 -23.65 -8.15 8.73
C LEU A 87 -23.06 -8.61 10.07
N GLY A 88 -22.48 -7.69 10.84
CA GLY A 88 -21.92 -7.98 12.16
C GLY A 88 -22.93 -8.53 13.18
N ARG A 89 -24.24 -8.29 12.99
CA ARG A 89 -25.29 -8.90 13.82
C ARG A 89 -25.62 -10.32 13.39
N LEU A 90 -25.52 -10.61 12.09
CA LEU A 90 -25.81 -11.92 11.50
C LEU A 90 -24.69 -12.93 11.79
N PHE A 91 -23.44 -12.48 11.80
CA PHE A 91 -22.27 -13.32 12.10
C PHE A 91 -21.99 -13.50 13.60
N LYS A 92 -23.01 -13.38 14.47
CA LYS A 92 -22.90 -13.83 15.88
C LYS A 92 -22.87 -15.36 15.93
N LEU A 93 -21.84 -15.96 15.33
CA LEU A 93 -21.58 -17.38 15.44
C LEU A 93 -20.78 -17.63 16.70
N ASN A 94 -21.20 -18.63 17.47
CA ASN A 94 -20.71 -19.05 18.78
C ASN A 94 -19.25 -19.57 18.80
N SER A 95 -18.37 -19.08 17.93
CA SER A 95 -17.02 -19.60 17.75
C SER A 95 -15.99 -18.71 18.45
N ILE A 96 -15.48 -19.20 19.58
CA ILE A 96 -14.20 -18.86 20.24
C ILE A 96 -13.70 -17.44 19.90
N GLY A 97 -14.26 -16.42 20.57
CA GLY A 97 -13.88 -15.03 20.33
C GLY A 97 -12.39 -14.72 20.51
N TYR A 98 -11.62 -15.61 21.14
CA TYR A 98 -10.16 -15.48 21.25
C TYR A 98 -9.43 -15.70 19.93
N ILE A 99 -9.85 -16.66 19.09
CA ILE A 99 -9.18 -16.95 17.82
C ILE A 99 -9.47 -15.86 16.79
N ASP A 100 -10.72 -15.38 16.73
CA ASP A 100 -11.12 -14.27 15.84
C ASP A 100 -10.37 -12.99 16.17
N ARG A 101 -10.15 -12.70 17.46
CA ARG A 101 -9.33 -11.57 17.89
C ARG A 101 -7.86 -11.76 17.54
N ALA A 102 -7.28 -12.93 17.81
CA ALA A 102 -5.88 -13.21 17.50
C ALA A 102 -5.58 -13.11 15.99
N LEU A 103 -6.48 -13.64 15.15
CA LEU A 103 -6.41 -13.47 13.69
C LEU A 103 -6.56 -12.00 13.30
N GLY A 104 -7.43 -11.25 13.98
CA GLY A 104 -7.55 -9.80 13.80
C GLY A 104 -6.24 -9.08 14.08
N PHE A 105 -5.56 -9.40 15.19
CA PHE A 105 -4.25 -8.83 15.50
C PHE A 105 -3.22 -9.11 14.41
N LEU A 106 -3.09 -10.37 13.99
CA LEU A 106 -2.16 -10.74 12.92
C LEU A 106 -2.46 -9.99 11.62
N PHE A 107 -3.74 -9.90 11.26
CA PHE A 107 -4.16 -9.17 10.09
C PHE A 107 -3.86 -7.67 10.19
N GLY A 108 -4.09 -7.05 11.34
CA GLY A 108 -3.77 -5.64 11.58
C GLY A 108 -2.28 -5.34 11.44
N VAL A 109 -1.42 -6.24 11.92
CA VAL A 109 0.04 -6.15 11.72
C VAL A 109 0.40 -6.30 10.25
N LEU A 110 -0.10 -7.35 9.59
CA LEU A 110 0.16 -7.62 8.17
C LEU A 110 -0.31 -6.47 7.28
N ARG A 111 -1.45 -5.84 7.59
CA ARG A 111 -1.97 -4.69 6.85
C ARG A 111 -0.96 -3.54 6.83
N ILE A 112 -0.40 -3.19 7.98
CA ILE A 112 0.62 -2.12 8.05
C ILE A 112 1.90 -2.54 7.36
N TYR A 113 2.30 -3.82 7.50
CA TYR A 113 3.45 -4.36 6.78
C TYR A 113 3.29 -4.19 5.26
N ILE A 114 2.16 -4.63 4.70
CA ILE A 114 1.85 -4.51 3.28
C ILE A 114 1.84 -3.05 2.85
N LEU A 115 1.24 -2.17 3.65
CA LEU A 115 1.18 -0.74 3.33
C LEU A 115 2.58 -0.10 3.34
N ALA A 116 3.43 -0.46 4.31
CA ALA A 116 4.83 -0.04 4.34
C ALA A 116 5.62 -0.58 3.12
N SER A 117 5.37 -1.83 2.73
CA SER A 117 5.96 -2.47 1.55
C SER A 117 5.59 -1.74 0.26
N LEU A 118 4.31 -1.36 0.13
CA LEU A 118 3.79 -0.60 -1.00
C LEU A 118 4.42 0.79 -1.06
N ILE A 119 4.46 1.52 0.07
CA ILE A 119 5.08 2.86 0.15
C ILE A 119 6.57 2.76 -0.21
N PHE A 120 7.29 1.78 0.35
CA PHE A 120 8.69 1.56 0.00
C PHE A 120 8.87 1.28 -1.50
N GLY A 121 8.04 0.39 -2.06
CA GLY A 121 8.09 0.03 -3.47
C GLY A 121 7.84 1.20 -4.43
N ILE A 122 6.97 2.14 -4.06
CA ILE A 122 6.62 3.31 -4.89
C ILE A 122 7.65 4.44 -4.74
N PHE A 123 8.08 4.74 -3.50
CA PHE A 123 8.85 5.98 -3.22
C PHE A 123 10.35 5.76 -3.04
N VAL A 124 10.77 4.56 -2.63
CA VAL A 124 12.16 4.30 -2.22
C VAL A 124 12.86 3.31 -3.12
N GLN A 125 12.15 2.30 -3.61
CA GLN A 125 12.73 1.27 -4.46
C GLN A 125 13.27 1.83 -5.78
N SER A 126 12.62 2.85 -6.34
CA SER A 126 13.06 3.52 -7.57
C SER A 126 14.32 4.40 -7.39
N LEU A 127 14.75 4.67 -6.15
CA LEU A 127 15.97 5.42 -5.86
C LEU A 127 17.20 4.50 -5.90
N GLU A 128 18.28 4.99 -6.52
CA GLU A 128 19.61 4.36 -6.43
C GLU A 128 19.98 4.09 -4.98
N ILE A 129 20.55 2.91 -4.72
CA ILE A 129 20.93 2.46 -3.37
C ILE A 129 21.81 3.51 -2.67
N ASN A 130 22.70 4.16 -3.41
CA ASN A 130 23.60 5.19 -2.88
C ASN A 130 22.90 6.50 -2.52
N LYS A 131 21.80 6.84 -3.20
CA LYS A 131 20.98 8.04 -2.94
C LYS A 131 19.88 7.81 -1.90
N ARG A 132 19.65 6.56 -1.46
CA ARG A 132 18.69 6.26 -0.39
C ARG A 132 19.05 7.00 0.91
N PRO A 133 18.07 7.59 1.61
CA PRO A 133 18.33 8.34 2.82
C PRO A 133 18.87 7.45 3.95
N LEU A 134 19.63 8.05 4.86
CA LEU A 134 20.36 7.31 5.91
C LEU A 134 19.46 6.42 6.76
N TYR A 135 18.25 6.90 7.09
CA TYR A 135 17.27 6.16 7.89
C TYR A 135 16.75 4.89 7.21
N VAL A 136 16.75 4.82 5.87
CA VAL A 136 16.42 3.60 5.10
C VAL A 136 17.59 2.64 5.11
N LYS A 137 18.82 3.13 4.89
CA LYS A 137 20.04 2.31 4.86
C LYS A 137 20.33 1.65 6.21
N SER A 138 20.02 2.32 7.31
CA SER A 138 20.23 1.81 8.67
C SER A 138 19.11 0.92 9.19
N SER A 139 18.04 0.69 8.41
CA SER A 139 16.84 0.01 8.89
C SER A 139 17.00 -1.51 8.94
N LEU A 140 16.42 -2.11 9.98
CA LEU A 140 16.31 -3.56 10.15
C LEU A 140 15.14 -4.17 9.37
N ILE A 141 14.06 -3.41 9.17
CA ILE A 141 12.82 -3.89 8.55
C ILE A 141 12.87 -3.74 7.02
N ILE A 142 13.54 -2.71 6.52
CA ILE A 142 13.65 -2.45 5.07
C ILE A 142 14.18 -3.66 4.29
N PRO A 143 15.24 -4.37 4.72
CA PRO A 143 15.69 -5.58 4.02
C PRO A 143 14.62 -6.68 3.92
N MET A 144 13.74 -6.82 4.92
CA MET A 144 12.64 -7.79 4.89
C MET A 144 11.56 -7.38 3.88
N ILE A 145 11.26 -6.08 3.83
CA ILE A 145 10.35 -5.48 2.84
C ILE A 145 10.91 -5.63 1.42
N GLU A 146 12.19 -5.33 1.22
CA GLU A 146 12.87 -5.45 -0.07
C GLU A 146 12.89 -6.91 -0.56
N ASN A 147 13.20 -7.87 0.33
CA ASN A 147 13.10 -9.29 0.01
C ASN A 147 11.68 -9.73 -0.35
N SER A 148 10.67 -9.21 0.36
CA SER A 148 9.27 -9.50 0.07
C SER A 148 8.87 -8.97 -1.31
N ASN A 149 9.23 -7.73 -1.63
CA ASN A 149 8.97 -7.13 -2.95
C ASN A 149 9.68 -7.90 -4.06
N ASN A 150 10.96 -8.25 -3.88
CA ASN A 150 11.73 -9.03 -4.85
C ASN A 150 11.11 -10.42 -5.07
N PHE A 151 10.62 -11.06 -4.01
CA PHE A 151 9.87 -12.31 -4.13
C PHE A 151 8.61 -12.16 -5.00
N PHE A 152 7.82 -11.11 -4.80
CA PHE A 152 6.64 -10.84 -5.64
C PHE A 152 7.00 -10.58 -7.11
N ILE A 153 8.07 -9.82 -7.37
CA ILE A 153 8.54 -9.52 -8.73
C ILE A 153 9.02 -10.80 -9.42
N ASN A 154 9.68 -11.69 -8.70
CA ASN A 154 10.12 -12.97 -9.24
C ASN A 154 8.95 -13.91 -9.58
N ILE A 155 7.84 -13.84 -8.83
CA ILE A 155 6.62 -14.61 -9.14
C ILE A 155 5.89 -14.02 -10.35
N PHE A 156 5.79 -12.69 -10.41
CA PHE A 156 5.08 -11.97 -11.46
C PHE A 156 6.06 -11.10 -12.25
N PRO A 157 6.79 -11.68 -13.22
CA PRO A 157 7.83 -10.95 -13.96
C PRO A 157 7.28 -9.76 -14.76
N GLU A 158 5.98 -9.73 -15.04
CA GLU A 158 5.29 -8.57 -15.64
C GLU A 158 5.42 -7.30 -14.78
N LEU A 159 5.54 -7.45 -13.45
CA LEU A 159 5.75 -6.33 -12.52
C LEU A 159 7.14 -5.71 -12.63
N LYS A 160 8.10 -6.39 -13.27
CA LYS A 160 9.43 -5.85 -13.54
C LYS A 160 9.33 -4.56 -14.38
N ASN A 161 8.41 -4.51 -15.34
CA ASN A 161 8.26 -3.34 -16.20
C ASN A 161 7.67 -2.12 -15.47
N PHE A 162 7.02 -2.31 -14.31
CA PHE A 162 6.46 -1.22 -13.51
C PHE A 162 7.49 -0.49 -12.63
N ASN A 163 8.66 -1.09 -12.36
CA ASN A 163 9.59 -0.58 -11.35
C ASN A 163 11.08 -0.62 -11.73
N TYR A 164 11.45 -0.97 -12.98
CA TYR A 164 12.85 -1.20 -13.41
C TYR A 164 13.40 -0.25 -14.49
N GLN A 165 12.64 0.72 -14.98
CA GLN A 165 13.14 1.63 -16.03
C GLN A 165 14.38 2.45 -15.58
N SER A 166 14.56 2.68 -14.27
CA SER A 166 15.70 3.42 -13.72
C SER A 166 16.91 2.57 -13.30
N TYR A 167 16.82 1.24 -13.31
CA TYR A 167 17.97 0.37 -12.98
C TYR A 167 18.82 0.01 -14.21
N ASN A 168 18.23 0.00 -15.41
CA ASN A 168 18.94 -0.45 -16.62
C ASN A 168 19.55 0.67 -17.46
N ILE A 169 19.04 1.91 -17.40
CA ILE A 169 19.54 3.00 -18.27
C ILE A 169 21.00 3.33 -17.91
N ASP A 170 21.31 3.48 -16.63
CA ASP A 170 22.66 3.87 -16.20
C ASP A 170 23.69 2.73 -16.32
N ASN A 171 23.24 1.47 -16.29
CA ASN A 171 24.14 0.31 -16.41
C ASN A 171 24.49 -0.02 -17.88
N GLU A 172 23.64 0.31 -18.85
CA GLU A 172 24.02 0.22 -20.27
C GLU A 172 25.03 1.30 -20.66
N ASP A 173 24.94 2.50 -20.07
CA ASP A 173 25.88 3.60 -20.29
C ASP A 173 27.26 3.31 -19.66
N LEU A 174 27.31 2.74 -18.45
CA LEU A 174 28.57 2.35 -17.81
C LEU A 174 29.28 1.18 -18.52
N LEU A 175 28.52 0.22 -19.06
CA LEU A 175 29.07 -0.89 -19.83
C LEU A 175 29.50 -0.47 -21.24
N SER A 176 29.02 0.65 -21.78
CA SER A 176 29.48 1.16 -23.07
C SER A 176 30.73 2.03 -22.94
N GLU A 177 30.88 2.81 -21.87
CA GLU A 177 32.13 3.52 -21.54
C GLU A 177 33.28 2.56 -21.19
N GLU A 178 33.04 1.55 -20.34
CA GLU A 178 34.08 0.58 -19.94
C GLU A 178 34.54 -0.29 -21.14
N ASN A 179 33.64 -0.62 -22.07
CA ASN A 179 34.00 -1.38 -23.28
C ASN A 179 34.62 -0.52 -24.40
N GLU A 180 34.49 0.81 -24.36
CA GLU A 180 35.27 1.70 -25.23
C GLU A 180 36.70 1.86 -24.71
N ASP A 181 36.91 2.00 -23.39
CA ASP A 181 38.25 2.14 -22.80
C ASP A 181 39.11 0.87 -22.95
N ILE A 182 38.51 -0.32 -22.90
CA ILE A 182 39.24 -1.60 -23.09
C ILE A 182 39.66 -1.82 -24.55
N LYS A 183 39.13 -1.05 -25.51
CA LYS A 183 39.44 -1.20 -26.94
C LYS A 183 40.68 -0.44 -27.41
N PHE A 184 41.29 0.38 -26.54
CA PHE A 184 42.43 1.24 -26.87
C PHE A 184 43.73 0.89 -26.13
N GLU A 185 43.80 -0.25 -25.43
CA GLU A 185 45.03 -0.83 -24.86
C GLU A 185 45.42 -2.13 -25.58
#